data_AF-A0A9E2YPT5-F1
#
_entry.id   AF-A0A9E2YPT5-F1
#
_cell.length_a   1.000
_cell.length_b   1.000
_cell.length_c   1.000
_cell.angle_alpha   90.00
_cell.angle_beta   90.00
_cell.angle_gamma   90.00
#
_symmetry.space_group_name_H-M   'P 1'
#
loop_
_entity.id
_entity.type
_entity.pdbx_description
1 polymer ?
#
loop_
_entity_poly.entity_id
_entity_poly.type
_entity_poly.pdbx_seq_one_letter_code
_entity_poly.pdbx_strand_id
1 'polypeptide(L)'
;MNSALQAGLALILLAGLCQGSFMVPTKGMRGWAWENYWFIFACTAYLLAPWLLAFATIPRLVDVYSGANGSTLAAVALFGVAWGIGALTFGLGVDSLGLALGFA
;
A
#
# COMPACT_ATOMS: atom_id res chain seq x y z
N MET A 1 24.02 20.89 9.25
CA MET A 1 22.73 20.45 8.65
C MET A 1 21.94 19.73 9.74
N ASN A 2 20.66 20.05 9.94
CA ASN A 2 19.86 19.54 11.07
C ASN A 2 19.72 18.00 10.98
N SER A 3 19.90 17.28 12.10
CA SER A 3 19.81 15.80 12.13
C SER A 3 18.42 15.31 11.73
N ALA A 4 17.36 16.04 12.10
CA ALA A 4 16.00 15.74 11.69
C ALA A 4 15.80 15.87 10.17
N LEU A 5 16.44 16.86 9.54
CA LEU A 5 16.36 17.06 8.08
C LEU A 5 17.06 15.90 7.34
N GLN A 6 18.22 15.46 7.83
CA GLN A 6 18.94 14.32 7.24
C GLN A 6 18.13 13.03 7.33
N ALA A 7 17.52 12.76 8.49
CA ALA A 7 16.66 11.59 8.67
C ALA A 7 15.42 11.65 7.74
N GLY A 8 14.76 12.81 7.65
CA GLY A 8 13.63 13.01 6.74
C GLY A 8 13.99 12.79 5.27
N LEU A 9 15.15 13.32 4.82
CA LEU A 9 15.65 13.09 3.47
C LEU A 9 15.97 11.61 3.20
N ALA A 10 16.58 10.92 4.16
CA ALA A 10 16.86 9.49 4.02
C ALA A 10 15.56 8.68 3.91
N LEU A 11 14.56 8.99 4.75
CA LEU A 11 13.27 8.30 4.76
C LEU A 11 12.50 8.52 3.46
N ILE A 12 12.50 9.73 2.90
CA ILE A 12 11.75 9.99 1.66
C ILE A 12 12.41 9.32 0.45
N LEU A 13 13.75 9.26 0.42
CA LEU A 13 14.47 8.51 -0.60
C LEU A 13 14.19 7.01 -0.51
N LEU A 14 14.20 6.45 0.70
CA LEU A 14 13.84 5.05 0.93
C LEU A 14 12.39 4.77 0.51
N ALA A 15 11.45 5.65 0.88
CA ALA A 15 10.05 5.52 0.48
C ALA A 15 9.90 5.55 -1.05
N GLY A 16 10.57 6.48 -1.72
CA GLY A 16 10.58 6.56 -3.19
C GLY A 16 11.18 5.32 -3.85
N LEU A 17 12.29 4.79 -3.31
CA LEU A 17 12.88 3.54 -3.79
C LEU A 17 11.94 2.35 -3.62
N CYS A 18 11.30 2.20 -2.45
CA CYS A 18 10.31 1.15 -2.20
C CYS A 18 9.11 1.27 -3.15
N GLN A 19 8.61 2.49 -3.37
CA GLN A 19 7.50 2.72 -4.30
C GLN A 19 7.92 2.46 -5.75
N GLY A 20 9.08 2.90 -6.21
CA GLY A 20 9.49 2.65 -7.60
C GLY A 20 9.77 1.17 -7.89
N SER A 21 10.14 0.40 -6.86
CA SER A 21 10.58 -0.99 -7.02
C SER A 21 9.53 -2.05 -6.71
N PHE A 22 8.38 -1.73 -6.08
CA PHE A 22 7.45 -2.76 -5.59
C PHE A 22 6.89 -3.69 -6.68
N MET A 23 6.81 -3.22 -7.92
CA MET A 23 6.37 -4.03 -9.06
C MET A 23 7.52 -4.66 -9.86
N VAL A 24 8.78 -4.40 -9.54
CA VAL A 24 9.93 -5.04 -10.21
C VAL A 24 9.89 -6.58 -10.11
N PRO A 25 9.51 -7.18 -8.96
CA PRO A 25 9.41 -8.64 -8.83
C PRO A 25 8.43 -9.29 -9.82
N THR A 26 7.40 -8.57 -10.29
CA THR A 26 6.40 -9.15 -11.22
C THR A 26 7.03 -9.56 -12.55
N LYS A 27 8.15 -8.93 -12.96
CA LYS A 27 8.94 -9.35 -14.15
C LYS A 27 9.47 -10.79 -14.04
N GLY A 28 9.67 -11.29 -12.81
CA GLY A 28 10.12 -12.65 -12.53
C GLY A 28 8.98 -13.67 -12.46
N MET A 29 7.72 -13.24 -12.36
CA MET A 29 6.55 -14.10 -12.17
C MET A 29 6.01 -14.62 -13.51
N ARG A 30 6.88 -15.25 -14.30
CA ARG A 30 6.52 -15.79 -15.62
C ARG A 30 5.59 -17.00 -15.46
N GLY A 31 4.48 -17.00 -16.19
CA GLY A 31 3.50 -18.10 -16.19
C GLY A 31 2.42 -18.01 -15.11
N TRP A 32 2.42 -16.96 -14.29
CA TRP A 32 1.32 -16.65 -13.37
C TRP A 32 0.38 -15.65 -14.01
N ALA A 33 -0.93 -15.88 -13.87
CA ALA A 33 -1.93 -14.85 -14.18
C ALA A 33 -1.77 -13.66 -13.23
N TRP A 34 -2.01 -12.45 -13.76
CA TRP A 34 -1.88 -11.20 -13.02
C TRP A 34 -2.66 -11.20 -11.70
N GLU A 35 -3.88 -11.71 -11.77
CA GLU A 35 -4.82 -11.80 -10.67
C GLU A 35 -4.24 -12.60 -9.50
N ASN A 36 -3.49 -13.67 -9.77
CA ASN A 36 -2.98 -14.55 -8.72
C ASN A 36 -1.90 -13.87 -7.87
N TYR A 37 -0.92 -13.23 -8.52
CA TYR A 37 0.13 -12.56 -7.77
C TYR A 37 -0.34 -11.24 -7.17
N TRP A 38 -1.20 -10.51 -7.88
CA TRP A 38 -1.81 -9.30 -7.36
C TRP A 38 -2.68 -9.59 -6.13
N PHE A 39 -3.44 -10.68 -6.14
CA PHE A 39 -4.23 -11.11 -4.99
C PHE A 39 -3.36 -11.42 -3.77
N ILE A 40 -2.29 -12.20 -3.94
CA ILE A 40 -1.35 -12.49 -2.83
C ILE A 40 -0.74 -11.21 -2.27
N PHE A 41 -0.31 -10.31 -3.14
CA PHE A 41 0.22 -9.00 -2.75
C PHE A 41 -0.85 -8.18 -2.00
N ALA A 42 -2.06 -8.05 -2.54
CA ALA A 42 -3.13 -7.27 -1.95
C ALA A 42 -3.55 -7.81 -0.56
N CYS A 43 -3.70 -9.12 -0.41
CA CYS A 43 -3.98 -9.73 0.89
C CYS A 43 -2.85 -9.46 1.90
N THR A 44 -1.59 -9.58 1.47
CA THR A 44 -0.45 -9.40 2.38
C THR A 44 -0.25 -7.94 2.75
N ALA A 45 -0.25 -7.03 1.77
CA ALA A 45 0.10 -5.62 1.93
C ALA A 45 -1.08 -4.77 2.43
N TYR A 46 -2.32 -5.06 2.03
CA TYR A 46 -3.48 -4.22 2.34
C TYR A 46 -4.37 -4.79 3.44
N LEU A 47 -4.33 -6.11 3.68
CA LEU A 47 -5.10 -6.73 4.75
C LEU A 47 -4.21 -7.14 5.93
N LEU A 48 -3.24 -8.03 5.73
CA LEU A 48 -2.47 -8.58 6.85
C LEU A 48 -1.51 -7.57 7.48
N ALA A 49 -0.69 -6.89 6.68
CA ALA A 49 0.34 -5.98 7.19
C ALA A 49 -0.23 -4.82 8.03
N PRO A 50 -1.32 -4.13 7.64
CA PRO A 50 -1.88 -3.06 8.46
C PRO A 50 -2.39 -3.55 9.82
N TRP A 51 -3.05 -4.71 9.88
CA TRP A 51 -3.51 -5.28 11.14
C TRP A 51 -2.35 -5.69 12.04
N LEU A 52 -1.35 -6.39 11.48
CA LEU A 52 -0.16 -6.79 12.24
C LEU A 52 0.58 -5.57 12.82
N LEU A 53 0.77 -4.53 12.01
CA LEU A 53 1.41 -3.29 12.46
C LEU A 53 0.57 -2.56 13.50
N ALA A 54 -0.74 -2.47 13.30
CA ALA A 54 -1.64 -1.83 14.25
C ALA A 54 -1.58 -2.53 15.62
N PHE A 55 -1.67 -3.87 15.65
CA PHE A 55 -1.55 -4.62 16.91
C PHE A 55 -0.16 -4.52 17.54
N ALA A 56 0.90 -4.40 16.73
CA ALA A 56 2.27 -4.28 17.24
C ALA A 56 2.62 -2.88 17.77
N THR A 57 1.98 -1.83 17.25
CA THR A 57 2.40 -0.43 17.49
C THR A 57 1.38 0.42 18.24
N ILE A 58 0.10 0.06 18.22
CA ILE A 58 -0.98 0.85 18.82
C ILE A 58 -1.45 0.20 20.12
N PRO A 59 -1.16 0.81 21.28
CA PRO A 59 -1.68 0.36 22.55
C PRO A 59 -3.21 0.44 22.56
N ARG A 60 -3.88 -0.61 23.07
CA ARG A 60 -5.34 -0.68 23.20
C ARG A 60 -6.11 -0.36 21.91
N LEU A 61 -5.69 -0.96 20.79
CA LEU A 61 -6.28 -0.74 19.46
C LEU A 61 -7.82 -0.82 19.43
N VAL A 62 -8.43 -1.74 20.21
CA VAL A 62 -9.89 -1.89 20.28
C VAL A 62 -10.57 -0.63 20.80
N ASP A 63 -9.97 0.06 21.79
CA ASP A 63 -10.52 1.30 22.35
C ASP A 63 -10.45 2.46 21.34
N VAL A 64 -9.44 2.44 20.47
CA VAL A 64 -9.30 3.44 19.39
C VAL A 64 -10.47 3.33 18.42
N TYR A 65 -10.84 2.11 18.03
CA TYR A 65 -11.97 1.89 17.13
C TYR A 65 -13.33 2.10 17.83
N SER A 66 -13.48 1.69 19.09
CA SER A 66 -14.75 1.88 19.82
C SER A 66 -15.01 3.36 20.17
N GLY A 67 -13.97 4.16 20.33
CA GLY A 67 -14.07 5.60 20.52
C GLY A 67 -14.22 6.42 19.23
N ALA A 68 -14.10 5.80 18.06
CA ALA A 68 -14.21 6.50 16.78
C ALA A 68 -15.67 6.82 16.42
N ASN A 69 -15.91 8.01 15.88
CA ASN A 69 -17.23 8.38 15.38
C ASN A 69 -17.59 7.55 14.14
N GLY A 70 -18.83 7.06 14.05
CA GLY A 70 -19.33 6.31 12.88
C GLY A 70 -19.17 7.07 11.56
N SER A 71 -19.31 8.40 11.54
CA SER A 71 -19.08 9.20 10.33
C SER A 71 -17.61 9.18 9.89
N THR A 72 -16.67 9.18 10.83
CA THR A 72 -15.24 9.03 10.56
C THR A 72 -14.94 7.65 9.99
N LEU A 73 -15.48 6.59 10.60
CA LEU A 73 -15.31 5.22 10.11
C LEU A 73 -15.89 5.06 8.70
N ALA A 74 -17.07 5.62 8.44
CA ALA A 74 -17.68 5.61 7.12
C ALA A 74 -16.83 6.35 6.08
N ALA A 75 -16.28 7.52 6.42
CA ALA A 75 -15.39 8.26 5.53
C ALA A 75 -14.10 7.47 5.23
N VAL A 76 -13.46 6.88 6.25
CA VAL A 76 -12.27 6.04 6.07
C VAL A 76 -12.57 4.85 5.18
N ALA A 77 -13.71 4.17 5.38
CA ALA A 77 -14.13 3.06 4.54
C ALA A 77 -14.37 3.51 3.09
N LEU A 78 -15.05 4.64 2.89
CA LEU A 78 -15.34 5.19 1.56
C LEU A 78 -14.06 5.53 0.80
N PHE A 79 -13.14 6.28 1.43
CA PHE A 79 -11.87 6.64 0.80
C PHE A 79 -10.97 5.42 0.60
N GLY A 80 -11.03 4.43 1.51
CA GLY A 80 -10.33 3.15 1.35
C GLY A 80 -10.81 2.37 0.13
N VAL A 81 -12.13 2.31 -0.09
CA VAL A 81 -12.71 1.69 -1.30
C VAL A 81 -12.31 2.45 -2.56
N ALA A 82 -12.44 3.78 -2.55
CA ALA A 82 -12.08 4.62 -3.71
C ALA A 82 -10.59 4.45 -4.08
N TRP A 83 -9.71 4.45 -3.07
CA TRP A 83 -8.29 4.19 -3.25
C TRP A 83 -8.02 2.77 -3.75
N GLY A 84 -8.71 1.76 -3.21
CA GLY A 84 -8.58 0.36 -3.63
C GLY A 84 -8.98 0.15 -5.09
N ILE A 85 -10.04 0.82 -5.56
CA ILE A 85 -10.42 0.84 -6.97
C ILE A 85 -9.28 1.45 -7.81
N GLY A 86 -8.71 2.57 -7.38
CA GLY A 86 -7.57 3.20 -8.05
C GLY A 86 -6.33 2.30 -8.11
N ALA A 87 -6.03 1.58 -7.03
CA ALA A 87 -4.91 0.64 -6.98
C ALA A 87 -5.12 -0.55 -7.94
N LEU A 88 -6.36 -1.08 -8.03
CA LEU A 88 -6.71 -2.15 -8.96
C LEU A 88 -6.60 -1.69 -10.43
N THR A 89 -7.15 -0.52 -10.76
CA THR A 89 -7.08 0.00 -12.14
C THR A 89 -5.66 0.36 -12.54
N PHE A 90 -4.84 0.87 -11.60
CA PHE A 90 -3.41 1.05 -11.80
C PHE A 90 -2.70 -0.28 -12.09
N GLY A 91 -2.96 -1.32 -11.30
CA GLY A 91 -2.37 -2.65 -11.51
C GLY A 91 -2.74 -3.25 -12.87
N LEU A 92 -3.99 -3.11 -13.29
CA LEU A 92 -4.45 -3.51 -14.63
C LEU A 92 -3.80 -2.68 -15.74
N GLY A 93 -3.61 -1.38 -15.52
CA GLY A 93 -2.94 -0.48 -16.45
C GLY A 93 -1.47 -0.88 -16.65
N VAL A 94 -0.77 -1.19 -15.55
CA VAL A 94 0.61 -1.69 -15.59
C VAL A 94 0.70 -3.05 -16.30
N ASP A 95 -0.26 -3.95 -16.08
CA ASP A 95 -0.29 -5.24 -16.77
C ASP A 95 -0.51 -5.08 -18.28
N SER A 96 -1.40 -4.14 -18.66
CA SER A 96 -1.75 -3.89 -20.06
C SER A 96 -0.68 -3.12 -20.84
N LEU A 97 -0.03 -2.13 -20.22
CA LEU A 97 0.89 -1.19 -20.88
C LEU A 97 2.36 -1.43 -20.52
N GLY A 98 2.62 -2.20 -19.47
CA GLY A 98 3.96 -2.43 -18.93
C GLY A 98 4.42 -1.37 -17.93
N LEU A 99 5.44 -1.75 -17.14
CA LEU A 99 5.96 -0.96 -16.02
C LEU A 99 6.51 0.41 -16.41
N ALA A 100 7.09 0.55 -17.61
CA ALA A 100 7.66 1.82 -18.05
C ALA A 100 6.58 2.88 -18.29
N LEU A 101 5.43 2.49 -18.86
CA LEU A 101 4.31 3.40 -19.10
C LEU A 101 3.46 3.63 -17.85
N GLY A 102 3.38 2.64 -16.96
CA GLY A 102 2.64 2.79 -15.69
C GLY A 102 3.30 3.71 -14.67
N PHE A 103 4.63 3.86 -14.72
CA PHE A 103 5.39 4.72 -13.80
C PHE A 103 6.02 5.95 -14.49
N ALA A 104 5.63 6.24 -15.74
CA ALA A 104 6.10 7.41 -16.51
C ALA A 104 5.49 8.73 -16.02
#